data_AF-A0A9E3RD86-F1
#
_entry.id   AF-A0A9E3RD86-F1
#
_cell.length_a   1.000
_cell.length_b   1.000
_cell.length_c   1.000
_cell.angle_alpha   90.00
_cell.angle_beta   90.00
_cell.angle_gamma   90.00
#
_symmetry.space_group_name_H-M   'P 1'
#
loop_
_entity.id
_entity.type
_entity.pdbx_description
1 polymer ?
#
loop_
_entity_poly.entity_id
_entity_poly.type
_entity_poly.pdbx_seq_one_letter_code
_entity_poly.pdbx_strand_id
1 'polypeptide(L)'
;MNSSEKRRKLEEEIAQARKPKQKISLMNDLAMELHHAEPEQALKVAAMAAELAADIHFVQGIARSHFSAGMAYLVLSKYEESLSAFGQAREAFRQVKDKWGESNTLNNLGLLHQRIGDYGKALDFFSESVKMKEESGDNYGQCNVQISLAGLHREAGNLPQARQEIEKALRIAEEINAPPLLAKGLTEQGIILFELNELDEAQQIFSQAKEWYSSQQNIFGLIQSSIQSGRVSKARVRMDEALSIFRQALALCEQHGDKHAAAAILFELATLDTPEIHSPDRRQHLLAALDSAEQLNDRPLLKKICEALSDHYEKESRFNVALDFYKKAQHLSAEMNVAEIASRMQNMEISRRMELLEREKKLLELEKMAALGQLTAGVAHEINNPVNFVASNISPVRRNIEDILGVLHRCEEIINEFSTEDKKAELKQLRSDYDLDDNIEEIDRLLKGIENGASRIREIVAGLRTFTHHDEEEFKAADIHEGINAAITLLSSRMRNSITIEKQFGDVPPFEHYPSLLNQAFMHIIMNAAEAIDNIGIITIKTFKEDSRIAIEISDTGKGMTDDVKRKMFNPFYTTKDVGEGTGLGLALTRNIMEKHHGKIEVLSEKGKGTTVRLLLPGVHSDSSQ
;
A
#
# COMPACT_ATOMS: atom_id res chain seq x y z
N MET A 1 -29.94 -8.03 -14.90
CA MET A 1 -29.00 -8.52 -15.93
C MET A 1 -28.32 -9.74 -15.35
N ASN A 2 -28.36 -10.88 -16.03
CA ASN A 2 -27.72 -12.09 -15.50
C ASN A 2 -26.18 -11.91 -15.48
N SER A 3 -25.46 -12.50 -14.51
CA SER A 3 -23.99 -12.36 -14.39
C SER A 3 -23.27 -12.77 -15.69
N SER A 4 -23.79 -13.77 -16.39
CA SER A 4 -23.26 -14.22 -17.69
C SER A 4 -23.38 -13.17 -18.81
N GLU A 5 -24.51 -12.45 -18.88
CA GLU A 5 -24.71 -11.36 -19.84
C GLU A 5 -23.79 -10.17 -19.52
N LYS A 6 -23.59 -9.88 -18.23
CA LYS A 6 -22.67 -8.83 -17.77
C LYS A 6 -21.23 -9.12 -18.15
N ARG A 7 -20.78 -10.36 -17.96
CA ARG A 7 -19.44 -10.81 -18.39
C ARG A 7 -19.25 -10.66 -19.89
N ARG A 8 -20.17 -11.19 -20.70
CA ARG A 8 -20.06 -11.12 -22.16
C ARG A 8 -20.02 -9.67 -22.65
N LYS A 9 -20.85 -8.80 -22.07
CA LYS A 9 -20.83 -7.36 -22.37
C LYS A 9 -19.49 -6.71 -22.01
N LEU A 10 -18.93 -7.01 -20.85
CA LEU A 10 -17.61 -6.50 -20.45
C LEU A 10 -16.51 -6.97 -21.40
N GLU A 11 -16.52 -8.24 -21.82
CA GLU A 11 -15.56 -8.79 -22.79
C GLU A 11 -15.66 -8.08 -24.16
N GLU A 12 -16.88 -7.86 -24.65
CA GLU A 12 -17.14 -7.10 -25.88
C GLU A 12 -16.65 -5.64 -25.77
N GLU A 13 -16.92 -4.97 -24.64
CA GLU A 13 -16.48 -3.60 -24.37
C GLU A 13 -14.95 -3.51 -24.25
N ILE A 14 -14.28 -4.47 -23.63
CA ILE A 14 -12.81 -4.55 -23.54
C ILE A 14 -12.19 -4.70 -24.93
N ALA A 15 -12.79 -5.49 -25.82
CA ALA A 15 -12.31 -5.68 -27.18
C ALA A 15 -12.45 -4.40 -28.03
N GLN A 16 -13.49 -3.61 -27.78
CA GLN A 16 -13.76 -2.36 -28.50
C GLN A 16 -13.08 -1.13 -27.87
N ALA A 17 -12.60 -1.24 -26.63
CA ALA A 17 -11.98 -0.13 -25.90
C ALA A 17 -10.68 0.33 -26.55
N ARG A 18 -10.71 1.54 -27.12
CA ARG A 18 -9.54 2.17 -27.77
C ARG A 18 -8.62 2.91 -26.79
N LYS A 19 -9.14 3.33 -25.62
CA LYS A 19 -8.38 4.09 -24.62
C LYS A 19 -7.77 3.14 -23.58
N PRO A 20 -6.44 3.17 -23.34
CA PRO A 20 -5.78 2.26 -22.41
C PRO A 20 -6.36 2.27 -20.99
N LYS A 21 -6.55 3.46 -20.39
CA LYS A 21 -7.13 3.59 -19.04
C LYS A 21 -8.54 3.02 -18.92
N GLN A 22 -9.36 3.24 -19.95
CA GLN A 22 -10.73 2.69 -20.01
C GLN A 22 -10.69 1.17 -20.11
N LYS A 23 -9.82 0.63 -20.96
CA LYS A 23 -9.63 -0.82 -21.10
C LYS A 23 -9.19 -1.46 -19.78
N ILE A 24 -8.25 -0.86 -19.07
CA ILE A 24 -7.79 -1.32 -17.74
C ILE A 24 -8.95 -1.32 -16.73
N SER A 25 -9.76 -0.24 -16.69
CA SER A 25 -10.91 -0.20 -15.78
C SER A 25 -11.89 -1.32 -16.08
N LEU A 26 -12.24 -1.53 -17.36
CA LEU A 26 -13.14 -2.60 -17.78
C LEU A 26 -12.58 -4.01 -17.47
N MET A 27 -11.26 -4.20 -17.62
CA MET A 27 -10.60 -5.45 -17.25
C MET A 27 -10.68 -5.70 -15.73
N ASN A 28 -10.48 -4.66 -14.91
CA ASN A 28 -10.65 -4.79 -13.46
C ASN A 28 -12.10 -5.05 -13.07
N ASP A 29 -13.06 -4.41 -13.73
CA ASP A 29 -14.48 -4.68 -13.54
C ASP A 29 -14.82 -6.13 -13.93
N LEU A 30 -14.24 -6.65 -15.01
CA LEU A 30 -14.37 -8.06 -15.40
C LEU A 30 -13.73 -9.00 -14.38
N ALA A 31 -12.53 -8.69 -13.87
CA ALA A 31 -11.88 -9.48 -12.83
C ALA A 31 -12.75 -9.54 -11.57
N MET A 32 -13.35 -8.41 -11.16
CA MET A 32 -14.31 -8.36 -10.06
C MET A 32 -15.62 -9.10 -10.35
N GLU A 33 -16.06 -9.24 -11.59
CA GLU A 33 -17.22 -10.10 -11.90
C GLU A 33 -16.87 -11.59 -11.90
N LEU A 34 -15.63 -11.93 -12.24
CA LEU A 34 -15.16 -13.30 -12.33
C LEU A 34 -14.71 -13.89 -10.98
N HIS A 35 -14.25 -13.08 -10.03
CA HIS A 35 -13.53 -13.58 -8.85
C HIS A 35 -14.27 -14.66 -8.03
N HIS A 36 -15.60 -14.64 -7.97
CA HIS A 36 -16.38 -15.67 -7.27
C HIS A 36 -16.58 -16.95 -8.10
N ALA A 37 -16.81 -16.83 -9.41
CA ALA A 37 -17.19 -17.97 -10.25
C ALA A 37 -15.98 -18.62 -10.94
N GLU A 38 -15.02 -17.82 -11.37
CA GLU A 38 -13.84 -18.21 -12.15
C GLU A 38 -12.60 -17.47 -11.60
N PRO A 39 -12.21 -17.71 -10.33
CA PRO A 39 -11.16 -16.95 -9.65
C PRO A 39 -9.79 -17.01 -10.36
N GLU A 40 -9.45 -18.14 -10.97
CA GLU A 40 -8.21 -18.28 -11.73
C GLU A 40 -8.18 -17.41 -12.99
N GLN A 41 -9.34 -17.26 -13.66
CA GLN A 41 -9.47 -16.36 -14.79
C GLN A 41 -9.45 -14.91 -14.33
N ALA A 42 -10.10 -14.60 -13.20
CA ALA A 42 -10.03 -13.28 -12.58
C ALA A 42 -8.58 -12.85 -12.29
N LEU A 43 -7.75 -13.76 -11.77
CA LEU A 43 -6.32 -13.51 -11.54
C LEU A 43 -5.56 -13.21 -12.84
N LYS A 44 -5.83 -13.95 -13.92
CA LYS A 44 -5.21 -13.69 -15.23
C LYS A 44 -5.59 -12.31 -15.75
N VAL A 45 -6.88 -11.97 -15.71
CA VAL A 45 -7.38 -10.67 -16.16
C VAL A 45 -6.81 -9.53 -15.31
N ALA A 46 -6.78 -9.69 -13.98
CA ALA A 46 -6.19 -8.71 -13.07
C ALA A 46 -4.68 -8.53 -13.29
N ALA A 47 -3.93 -9.61 -13.55
CA ALA A 47 -2.50 -9.52 -13.85
C ALA A 47 -2.25 -8.77 -15.16
N MET A 48 -3.01 -9.07 -16.22
CA MET A 48 -2.92 -8.34 -17.50
C MET A 48 -3.31 -6.85 -17.33
N ALA A 49 -4.31 -6.55 -16.50
CA ALA A 49 -4.71 -5.18 -16.19
C ALA A 49 -3.62 -4.43 -15.41
N ALA A 50 -2.97 -5.09 -14.46
CA ALA A 50 -1.87 -4.54 -13.67
C ALA A 50 -0.65 -4.23 -14.56
N GLU A 51 -0.27 -5.14 -15.45
CA GLU A 51 0.83 -4.96 -16.40
C GLU A 51 0.56 -3.78 -17.33
N LEU A 52 -0.62 -3.74 -17.96
CA LEU A 52 -1.01 -2.63 -18.84
C LEU A 52 -1.10 -1.30 -18.07
N ALA A 53 -1.54 -1.33 -16.80
CA ALA A 53 -1.58 -0.16 -15.95
C ALA A 53 -0.18 0.32 -15.56
N ALA A 54 0.76 -0.59 -15.31
CA ALA A 54 2.15 -0.26 -15.05
C ALA A 54 2.82 0.39 -16.28
N ASP A 55 2.59 -0.15 -17.47
CA ASP A 55 3.15 0.38 -18.73
C ASP A 55 2.76 1.86 -18.96
N ILE A 56 1.51 2.20 -18.65
CA ILE A 56 0.99 3.57 -18.81
C ILE A 56 1.03 4.40 -17.52
N HIS A 57 1.66 3.90 -16.46
CA HIS A 57 1.79 4.54 -15.16
C HIS A 57 0.43 4.98 -14.54
N PHE A 58 -0.59 4.13 -14.69
CA PHE A 58 -1.93 4.38 -14.14
C PHE A 58 -2.07 3.76 -12.75
N VAL A 59 -1.59 4.48 -11.73
CA VAL A 59 -1.55 4.01 -10.32
C VAL A 59 -2.91 3.55 -9.80
N GLN A 60 -4.00 4.27 -10.12
CA GLN A 60 -5.34 3.84 -9.72
C GLN A 60 -5.77 2.52 -10.39
N GLY A 61 -5.32 2.27 -11.62
CA GLY A 61 -5.52 0.98 -12.31
C GLY A 61 -4.72 -0.14 -11.66
N ILE A 62 -3.47 0.13 -11.27
CA ILE A 62 -2.62 -0.81 -10.50
C ILE A 62 -3.31 -1.17 -9.17
N ALA A 63 -3.78 -0.16 -8.43
CA ALA A 63 -4.49 -0.35 -7.16
C ALA A 63 -5.73 -1.26 -7.31
N ARG A 64 -6.58 -0.97 -8.29
CA ARG A 64 -7.78 -1.79 -8.59
C ARG A 64 -7.43 -3.20 -9.07
N SER A 65 -6.33 -3.37 -9.80
CA SER A 65 -5.89 -4.68 -10.27
C SER A 65 -5.42 -5.56 -9.10
N HIS A 66 -4.61 -5.01 -8.21
CA HIS A 66 -4.19 -5.70 -6.99
C HIS A 66 -5.36 -5.99 -6.05
N PHE A 67 -6.32 -5.06 -5.93
CA PHE A 67 -7.54 -5.30 -5.15
C PHE A 67 -8.34 -6.48 -5.71
N SER A 68 -8.56 -6.51 -7.03
CA SER A 68 -9.28 -7.60 -7.71
C SER A 68 -8.55 -8.94 -7.56
N ALA A 69 -7.22 -8.92 -7.64
CA ALA A 69 -6.41 -10.11 -7.40
C ALA A 69 -6.51 -10.58 -5.94
N GLY A 70 -6.48 -9.65 -4.97
CA GLY A 70 -6.66 -9.95 -3.55
C GLY A 70 -7.99 -10.67 -3.27
N MET A 71 -9.08 -10.20 -3.90
CA MET A 71 -10.40 -10.84 -3.83
C MET A 71 -10.39 -12.26 -4.41
N ALA A 72 -9.76 -12.46 -5.57
CA ALA A 72 -9.67 -13.79 -6.18
C ALA A 72 -8.79 -14.74 -5.35
N TYR A 73 -7.68 -14.26 -4.80
CA TYR A 73 -6.84 -15.04 -3.88
C TYR A 73 -7.59 -15.42 -2.59
N LEU A 74 -8.43 -14.52 -2.07
CA LEU A 74 -9.26 -14.80 -0.89
C LEU A 74 -10.24 -15.95 -1.16
N VAL A 75 -10.90 -15.94 -2.33
CA VAL A 75 -11.82 -17.02 -2.76
C VAL A 75 -11.07 -18.35 -2.95
N LEU A 76 -9.82 -18.31 -3.41
CA LEU A 76 -8.95 -19.48 -3.55
C LEU A 76 -8.29 -19.93 -2.24
N SER A 77 -8.60 -19.30 -1.11
CA SER A 77 -7.96 -19.54 0.19
C SER A 77 -6.43 -19.36 0.18
N LYS A 78 -5.90 -18.53 -0.74
CA LYS A 78 -4.49 -18.15 -0.85
C LYS A 78 -4.22 -16.89 -0.01
N TYR A 79 -4.20 -17.06 1.30
CA TYR A 79 -4.25 -15.94 2.24
C TYR A 79 -3.00 -15.05 2.23
N GLU A 80 -1.80 -15.61 2.03
CA GLU A 80 -0.55 -14.85 1.95
C GLU A 80 -0.53 -13.92 0.73
N GLU A 81 -0.91 -14.47 -0.44
CA GLU A 81 -1.00 -13.71 -1.68
C GLU A 81 -2.14 -12.69 -1.62
N SER A 82 -3.26 -13.04 -0.97
CA SER A 82 -4.37 -12.12 -0.73
C SER A 82 -3.94 -10.92 0.11
N LEU A 83 -3.19 -11.15 1.21
CA LEU A 83 -2.64 -10.05 2.02
C LEU A 83 -1.69 -9.19 1.20
N SER A 84 -0.75 -9.81 0.48
CA SER A 84 0.23 -9.09 -0.33
C SER A 84 -0.46 -8.19 -1.35
N ALA A 85 -1.45 -8.73 -2.06
CA ALA A 85 -2.23 -8.00 -3.05
C ALA A 85 -3.06 -6.87 -2.41
N PHE A 86 -3.74 -7.10 -1.30
CA PHE A 86 -4.46 -6.04 -0.60
C PHE A 86 -3.52 -4.97 -0.01
N GLY A 87 -2.34 -5.36 0.49
CA GLY A 87 -1.32 -4.41 0.95
C GLY A 87 -0.82 -3.51 -0.17
N GLN A 88 -0.55 -4.07 -1.35
CA GLN A 88 -0.17 -3.32 -2.56
C GLN A 88 -1.31 -2.40 -3.02
N ALA A 89 -2.55 -2.90 -3.02
CA ALA A 89 -3.72 -2.12 -3.39
C ALA A 89 -3.93 -0.93 -2.44
N ARG A 90 -3.85 -1.17 -1.12
CA ARG A 90 -4.00 -0.14 -0.08
C ARG A 90 -2.96 0.96 -0.24
N GLU A 91 -1.70 0.59 -0.39
CA GLU A 91 -0.61 1.54 -0.58
C GLU A 91 -0.80 2.36 -1.87
N ALA A 92 -1.18 1.71 -2.97
CA ALA A 92 -1.44 2.41 -4.22
C ALA A 92 -2.67 3.34 -4.14
N PHE A 93 -3.75 2.93 -3.47
CA PHE A 93 -4.93 3.79 -3.23
C PHE A 93 -4.58 4.99 -2.35
N ARG A 94 -3.74 4.79 -1.32
CA ARG A 94 -3.23 5.87 -0.46
C ARG A 94 -2.40 6.87 -1.26
N GLN A 95 -1.52 6.40 -2.15
CA GLN A 95 -0.71 7.26 -3.02
C GLN A 95 -1.57 8.16 -3.92
N VAL A 96 -2.65 7.62 -4.47
CA VAL A 96 -3.60 8.42 -5.28
C VAL A 96 -4.65 9.17 -4.45
N LYS A 97 -4.53 9.15 -3.11
CA LYS A 97 -5.49 9.72 -2.15
C LYS A 97 -6.93 9.25 -2.38
N ASP A 98 -7.11 8.03 -2.91
CA ASP A 98 -8.41 7.41 -3.14
C ASP A 98 -8.91 6.79 -1.82
N LYS A 99 -9.51 7.63 -0.99
CA LYS A 99 -10.04 7.22 0.32
C LYS A 99 -11.08 6.10 0.21
N TRP A 100 -11.84 6.06 -0.87
CA TRP A 100 -12.85 5.04 -1.09
C TRP A 100 -12.21 3.67 -1.35
N GLY A 101 -11.21 3.62 -2.24
CA GLY A 101 -10.45 2.40 -2.53
C GLY A 101 -9.66 1.88 -1.33
N GLU A 102 -8.98 2.78 -0.59
CA GLU A 102 -8.23 2.40 0.60
C GLU A 102 -9.14 1.87 1.72
N SER A 103 -10.27 2.54 2.02
CA SER A 103 -11.22 2.03 3.03
C SER A 103 -11.86 0.70 2.63
N ASN A 104 -12.21 0.51 1.36
CA ASN A 104 -12.70 -0.80 0.89
C ASN A 104 -11.64 -1.89 1.00
N THR A 105 -10.37 -1.55 0.80
CA THR A 105 -9.26 -2.50 0.98
C THR A 105 -9.11 -2.89 2.45
N LEU A 106 -9.24 -1.93 3.38
CA LEU A 106 -9.27 -2.20 4.82
C LEU A 106 -10.41 -3.15 5.21
N ASN A 107 -11.63 -2.93 4.71
CA ASN A 107 -12.74 -3.84 4.96
C ASN A 107 -12.43 -5.27 4.49
N ASN A 108 -11.82 -5.44 3.31
CA ASN A 108 -11.49 -6.77 2.81
C ASN A 108 -10.29 -7.41 3.52
N LEU A 109 -9.34 -6.62 4.02
CA LEU A 109 -8.32 -7.10 4.96
C LEU A 109 -8.96 -7.61 6.26
N GLY A 110 -9.99 -6.91 6.77
CA GLY A 110 -10.79 -7.37 7.90
C GLY A 110 -11.45 -8.73 7.63
N LEU A 111 -12.10 -8.88 6.46
CA LEU A 111 -12.69 -10.15 6.02
C LEU A 111 -11.64 -11.26 5.86
N LEU A 112 -10.44 -10.94 5.34
CA LEU A 112 -9.34 -11.89 5.23
C LEU A 112 -8.93 -12.41 6.61
N HIS A 113 -8.70 -11.52 7.58
CA HIS A 113 -8.35 -11.92 8.94
C HIS A 113 -9.48 -12.68 9.65
N GLN A 114 -10.73 -12.32 9.39
CA GLN A 114 -11.89 -13.08 9.87
C GLN A 114 -11.90 -14.51 9.31
N ARG A 115 -11.59 -14.72 8.03
CA ARG A 115 -11.50 -16.07 7.41
C ARG A 115 -10.35 -16.90 7.98
N ILE A 116 -9.25 -16.26 8.35
CA ILE A 116 -8.13 -16.89 9.04
C ILE A 116 -8.51 -17.18 10.51
N GLY A 117 -9.48 -16.47 11.08
CA GLY A 117 -9.88 -16.59 12.49
C GLY A 117 -9.08 -15.70 13.44
N ASP A 118 -8.35 -14.72 12.91
CA ASP A 118 -7.70 -13.66 13.67
C ASP A 118 -8.69 -12.51 13.89
N TYR A 119 -9.62 -12.71 14.83
CA TYR A 119 -10.68 -11.74 15.11
C TYR A 119 -10.16 -10.42 15.67
N GLY A 120 -8.96 -10.41 16.29
CA GLY A 120 -8.32 -9.19 16.78
C GLY A 120 -7.93 -8.26 15.64
N LYS A 121 -7.11 -8.75 14.70
CA LYS A 121 -6.72 -7.95 13.52
C LYS A 121 -7.93 -7.63 12.64
N ALA A 122 -8.90 -8.54 12.52
CA ALA A 122 -10.12 -8.26 11.76
C ALA A 122 -10.87 -7.05 12.33
N LEU A 123 -11.02 -6.98 13.66
CA LEU A 123 -11.63 -5.85 14.35
C LEU A 123 -10.88 -4.54 14.12
N ASP A 124 -9.54 -4.57 14.18
CA ASP A 124 -8.70 -3.39 13.93
C ASP A 124 -8.91 -2.85 12.50
N PHE A 125 -8.86 -3.72 11.49
CA PHE A 125 -9.05 -3.32 10.09
C PHE A 125 -10.47 -2.81 9.81
N PHE A 126 -11.50 -3.47 10.35
CA PHE A 126 -12.87 -2.98 10.21
C PHE A 126 -13.06 -1.63 10.91
N SER A 127 -12.48 -1.43 12.10
CA SER A 127 -12.57 -0.16 12.84
C SER A 127 -11.87 0.97 12.07
N GLU A 128 -10.68 0.72 11.53
CA GLU A 128 -9.97 1.66 10.66
C GLU A 128 -10.80 2.01 9.42
N SER A 129 -11.42 1.00 8.78
CA SER A 129 -12.31 1.21 7.64
C SER A 129 -13.55 2.05 7.99
N VAL A 130 -14.20 1.80 9.13
CA VAL A 130 -15.39 2.58 9.55
C VAL A 130 -15.01 4.04 9.74
N LYS A 131 -13.95 4.31 10.51
CA LYS A 131 -13.48 5.67 10.79
C LYS A 131 -13.20 6.43 9.50
N MET A 132 -12.51 5.78 8.57
CA MET A 132 -12.15 6.39 7.29
C MET A 132 -13.37 6.66 6.40
N LYS A 133 -14.38 5.78 6.43
CA LYS A 133 -15.62 5.98 5.70
C LYS A 133 -16.47 7.10 6.29
N GLU A 134 -16.53 7.20 7.60
CA GLU A 134 -17.17 8.30 8.33
C GLU A 134 -16.54 9.64 7.97
N GLU A 135 -15.21 9.75 7.99
CA GLU A 135 -14.48 10.95 7.57
C GLU A 135 -14.71 11.32 6.09
N SER A 136 -15.06 10.35 5.25
CA SER A 136 -15.33 10.56 3.82
C SER A 136 -16.80 10.79 3.49
N GLY A 137 -17.71 10.61 4.45
CA GLY A 137 -19.17 10.63 4.23
C GLY A 137 -19.70 9.44 3.41
N ASP A 138 -18.96 8.33 3.29
CA ASP A 138 -19.39 7.11 2.60
C ASP A 138 -20.28 6.26 3.51
N ASN A 139 -21.50 6.73 3.75
CA ASN A 139 -22.48 6.08 4.61
C ASN A 139 -22.87 4.67 4.09
N TYR A 140 -22.90 4.48 2.77
CA TYR A 140 -23.20 3.17 2.16
C TYR A 140 -22.11 2.15 2.48
N GLY A 141 -20.85 2.53 2.31
CA GLY A 141 -19.73 1.71 2.70
C GLY A 141 -19.68 1.49 4.22
N GLN A 142 -19.94 2.53 5.02
CA GLN A 142 -19.94 2.45 6.49
C GLN A 142 -20.94 1.39 6.98
N CYS A 143 -22.17 1.43 6.47
CA CYS A 143 -23.20 0.44 6.76
C CYS A 143 -22.73 -0.99 6.42
N ASN A 144 -22.12 -1.18 5.25
CA ASN A 144 -21.57 -2.49 4.86
C ASN A 144 -20.51 -3.03 5.83
N VAL A 145 -19.61 -2.17 6.31
CA VAL A 145 -18.58 -2.57 7.28
C VAL A 145 -19.21 -2.89 8.63
N GLN A 146 -20.22 -2.12 9.08
CA GLN A 146 -20.94 -2.39 10.33
C GLN A 146 -21.71 -3.72 10.30
N ILE A 147 -22.32 -4.09 9.16
CA ILE A 147 -22.90 -5.43 8.98
C ILE A 147 -21.81 -6.51 9.13
N SER A 148 -20.62 -6.27 8.58
CA SER A 148 -19.49 -7.21 8.68
C SER A 148 -18.95 -7.32 10.11
N LEU A 149 -18.88 -6.20 10.85
CA LEU A 149 -18.55 -6.16 12.27
C LEU A 149 -19.55 -6.90 13.14
N ALA A 150 -20.86 -6.75 12.85
CA ALA A 150 -21.90 -7.51 13.54
C ALA A 150 -21.71 -9.02 13.34
N GLY A 151 -21.42 -9.44 12.10
CA GLY A 151 -21.08 -10.83 11.77
C GLY A 151 -19.83 -11.32 12.52
N LEU A 152 -18.76 -10.50 12.57
CA LEU A 152 -17.53 -10.81 13.29
C LEU A 152 -17.80 -11.01 14.80
N HIS A 153 -18.55 -10.09 15.43
CA HIS A 153 -18.89 -10.21 16.85
C HIS A 153 -19.77 -11.43 17.13
N ARG A 154 -20.71 -11.77 16.22
CA ARG A 154 -21.54 -12.97 16.31
C ARG A 154 -20.68 -14.23 16.27
N GLU A 155 -19.76 -14.34 15.30
CA GLU A 155 -18.84 -15.47 15.18
C GLU A 155 -17.88 -15.58 16.37
N ALA A 156 -17.48 -14.46 16.96
CA ALA A 156 -16.69 -14.42 18.19
C ALA A 156 -17.51 -14.75 19.46
N GLY A 157 -18.83 -14.97 19.36
CA GLY A 157 -19.73 -15.27 20.47
C GLY A 157 -20.20 -14.05 21.28
N ASN A 158 -19.86 -12.83 20.84
CA ASN A 158 -20.20 -11.57 21.50
C ASN A 158 -21.54 -11.02 20.99
N LEU A 159 -22.62 -11.77 21.22
CA LEU A 159 -23.97 -11.43 20.72
C LEU A 159 -24.48 -10.02 21.11
N PRO A 160 -24.23 -9.49 22.33
CA PRO A 160 -24.65 -8.12 22.67
C PRO A 160 -23.99 -7.06 21.79
N GLN A 161 -22.70 -7.23 21.50
CA GLN A 161 -21.96 -6.31 20.63
C GLN A 161 -22.43 -6.46 19.17
N ALA A 162 -22.68 -7.68 18.72
CA ALA A 162 -23.24 -7.95 17.40
C ALA A 162 -24.59 -7.24 17.19
N ARG A 163 -25.47 -7.30 18.20
CA ARG A 163 -26.75 -6.57 18.20
C ARG A 163 -26.55 -5.06 18.09
N GLN A 164 -25.62 -4.51 18.85
CA GLN A 164 -25.34 -3.07 18.80
C GLN A 164 -24.85 -2.62 17.41
N GLU A 165 -23.92 -3.38 16.81
CA GLU A 165 -23.38 -3.04 15.49
C GLU A 165 -24.42 -3.19 14.37
N ILE A 166 -25.28 -4.22 14.43
CA ILE A 166 -26.32 -4.39 13.40
C ILE A 166 -27.41 -3.32 13.50
N GLU A 167 -27.79 -2.90 14.72
CA GLU A 167 -28.74 -1.81 14.92
C GLU A 167 -28.20 -0.47 14.39
N LYS A 168 -26.89 -0.20 14.54
CA LYS A 168 -26.24 0.95 13.90
C LYS A 168 -26.32 0.84 12.38
N ALA A 169 -25.99 -0.32 11.82
CA ALA A 169 -25.99 -0.52 10.38
C ALA A 169 -27.38 -0.32 9.76
N LEU A 170 -28.43 -0.83 10.41
CA LEU A 170 -29.81 -0.69 9.97
C LEU A 170 -30.28 0.76 9.98
N ARG A 171 -29.97 1.53 11.04
CA ARG A 171 -30.27 2.97 11.08
C ARG A 171 -29.65 3.71 9.90
N ILE A 172 -28.36 3.45 9.63
CA ILE A 172 -27.68 4.07 8.48
C ILE A 172 -28.35 3.67 7.17
N ALA A 173 -28.70 2.38 7.00
CA ALA A 173 -29.34 1.89 5.79
C ALA A 173 -30.71 2.55 5.53
N GLU A 174 -31.48 2.81 6.58
CA GLU A 174 -32.75 3.54 6.53
C GLU A 174 -32.53 5.02 6.17
N GLU A 175 -31.57 5.69 6.83
CA GLU A 175 -31.25 7.10 6.61
C GLU A 175 -30.82 7.39 5.16
N ILE A 176 -29.99 6.50 4.57
CA ILE A 176 -29.53 6.67 3.19
C ILE A 176 -30.49 6.08 2.15
N ASN A 177 -31.61 5.51 2.59
CA ASN A 177 -32.56 4.77 1.76
C ASN A 177 -31.85 3.77 0.83
N ALA A 178 -31.11 2.83 1.43
CA ALA A 178 -30.42 1.74 0.72
C ALA A 178 -31.08 0.38 0.97
N PRO A 179 -32.19 0.06 0.28
CA PRO A 179 -32.93 -1.18 0.46
C PRO A 179 -32.09 -2.48 0.37
N PRO A 180 -31.07 -2.61 -0.50
CA PRO A 180 -30.22 -3.80 -0.51
C PRO A 180 -29.42 -4.02 0.77
N LEU A 181 -28.93 -2.94 1.39
CA LEU A 181 -28.22 -3.01 2.67
C LEU A 181 -29.18 -3.27 3.82
N LEU A 182 -30.38 -2.67 3.76
CA LEU A 182 -31.43 -2.92 4.73
C LEU A 182 -31.80 -4.41 4.77
N ALA A 183 -32.06 -5.04 3.61
CA ALA A 183 -32.40 -6.46 3.56
C ALA A 183 -31.26 -7.38 4.04
N LYS A 184 -30.01 -7.04 3.69
CA LYS A 184 -28.82 -7.76 4.19
C LYS A 184 -28.69 -7.62 5.71
N GLY A 185 -28.83 -6.40 6.22
CA GLY A 185 -28.77 -6.10 7.65
C GLY A 185 -29.88 -6.79 8.44
N LEU A 186 -31.12 -6.79 7.92
CA LEU A 186 -32.27 -7.49 8.52
C LEU A 186 -32.01 -9.00 8.57
N THR A 187 -31.41 -9.57 7.52
CA THR A 187 -31.07 -11.00 7.51
C THR A 187 -30.08 -11.33 8.64
N GLU A 188 -29.02 -10.55 8.81
CA GLU A 188 -28.06 -10.74 9.91
C GLU A 188 -28.69 -10.48 11.29
N GLN A 189 -29.52 -9.44 11.42
CA GLN A 189 -30.25 -9.16 12.67
C GLN A 189 -31.16 -10.33 13.05
N GLY A 190 -31.89 -10.91 12.10
CA GLY A 190 -32.73 -12.08 12.34
C GLY A 190 -31.94 -13.29 12.83
N ILE A 191 -30.72 -13.50 12.31
CA ILE A 191 -29.82 -14.57 12.78
C ILE A 191 -29.35 -14.29 14.21
N ILE A 192 -28.93 -13.06 14.51
CA ILE A 192 -28.52 -12.66 15.86
C ILE A 192 -29.66 -12.85 16.87
N LEU A 193 -30.88 -12.42 16.52
CA LEU A 193 -32.07 -12.59 17.38
C LEU A 193 -32.42 -14.06 17.59
N PHE A 194 -32.29 -14.89 16.55
CA PHE A 194 -32.48 -16.33 16.67
C PHE A 194 -31.46 -16.96 17.64
N GLU A 195 -30.18 -16.58 17.54
CA GLU A 195 -29.12 -17.05 18.46
C GLU A 195 -29.32 -16.54 19.90
N LEU A 196 -29.94 -15.37 20.08
CA LEU A 196 -30.40 -14.84 21.37
C LEU A 196 -31.69 -15.49 21.89
N ASN A 197 -32.31 -16.38 21.09
CA ASN A 197 -33.60 -17.02 21.38
C ASN A 197 -34.79 -16.05 21.44
N GLU A 198 -34.70 -14.90 20.76
CA GLU A 198 -35.76 -13.89 20.60
C GLU A 198 -36.61 -14.20 19.35
N LEU A 199 -37.32 -15.34 19.40
CA LEU A 199 -37.90 -15.99 18.21
C LEU A 199 -39.03 -15.20 17.52
N ASP A 200 -39.84 -14.46 18.27
CA ASP A 200 -40.94 -13.67 17.70
C ASP A 200 -40.43 -12.49 16.87
N GLU A 201 -39.43 -11.76 17.41
CA GLU A 201 -38.77 -10.67 16.71
C GLU A 201 -38.00 -11.20 15.49
N ALA A 202 -37.27 -12.31 15.64
CA ALA A 202 -36.56 -12.94 14.53
C ALA A 202 -37.51 -13.29 13.36
N GLN A 203 -38.71 -13.83 13.64
CA GLN A 203 -39.69 -14.16 12.60
C GLN A 203 -40.19 -12.91 11.86
N GLN A 204 -40.43 -11.82 12.58
CA GLN A 204 -40.85 -10.55 11.99
C GLN A 204 -39.78 -9.98 11.07
N ILE A 205 -38.52 -9.95 11.54
CA ILE A 205 -37.38 -9.45 10.78
C ILE A 205 -37.13 -10.28 9.51
N PHE A 206 -37.18 -11.62 9.59
CA PHE A 206 -37.05 -12.45 8.39
C PHE A 206 -38.20 -12.25 7.40
N SER A 207 -39.42 -11.97 7.88
CA SER A 207 -40.57 -11.68 7.01
C SER A 207 -40.36 -10.39 6.22
N GLN A 208 -39.85 -9.33 6.86
CA GLN A 208 -39.49 -8.07 6.21
C GLN A 208 -38.39 -8.27 5.16
N ALA A 209 -37.34 -9.01 5.49
CA ALA A 209 -36.26 -9.32 4.55
C ALA A 209 -36.78 -10.11 3.32
N LYS A 210 -37.65 -11.10 3.54
CA LYS A 210 -38.27 -11.90 2.46
C LYS A 210 -39.13 -11.05 1.53
N GLU A 211 -39.95 -10.15 2.07
CA GLU A 211 -40.80 -9.27 1.27
C GLU A 211 -39.94 -8.42 0.32
N TRP A 212 -38.82 -7.90 0.83
CA TRP A 212 -37.86 -7.18 0.00
C TRP A 212 -37.24 -8.06 -1.08
N TYR A 213 -36.66 -9.22 -0.71
CA TYR A 213 -36.03 -10.12 -1.69
C TYR A 213 -37.02 -10.58 -2.77
N SER A 214 -38.28 -10.82 -2.40
CA SER A 214 -39.36 -11.12 -3.34
C SER A 214 -39.62 -9.97 -4.32
N SER A 215 -39.73 -8.73 -3.82
CA SER A 215 -39.93 -7.53 -4.66
C SER A 215 -38.82 -7.32 -5.69
N GLN A 216 -37.60 -7.74 -5.37
CA GLN A 216 -36.41 -7.59 -6.22
C GLN A 216 -36.09 -8.82 -7.07
N GLN A 217 -36.93 -9.86 -7.03
CA GLN A 217 -36.66 -11.15 -7.68
C GLN A 217 -35.30 -11.76 -7.28
N ASN A 218 -34.82 -11.47 -6.06
CA ASN A 218 -33.59 -12.04 -5.53
C ASN A 218 -33.88 -13.41 -4.92
N ILE A 219 -33.86 -14.43 -5.77
CA ILE A 219 -34.19 -15.81 -5.42
C ILE A 219 -33.25 -16.36 -4.33
N PHE A 220 -31.96 -16.05 -4.41
CA PHE A 220 -30.99 -16.53 -3.42
C PHE A 220 -31.30 -16.00 -2.02
N GLY A 221 -31.48 -14.69 -1.89
CA GLY A 221 -31.87 -14.07 -0.62
C GLY A 221 -33.21 -14.59 -0.10
N LEU A 222 -34.19 -14.78 -1.00
CA LEU A 222 -35.50 -15.32 -0.67
C LEU A 222 -35.42 -16.76 -0.12
N ILE A 223 -34.62 -17.64 -0.74
CA ILE A 223 -34.40 -19.01 -0.27
C ILE A 223 -33.76 -18.98 1.11
N GLN A 224 -32.66 -18.23 1.28
CA GLN A 224 -31.94 -18.16 2.55
C GLN A 224 -32.81 -17.65 3.69
N SER A 225 -33.51 -16.52 3.52
CA SER A 225 -34.43 -16.00 4.54
C SER A 225 -35.62 -16.92 4.79
N SER A 226 -36.08 -17.68 3.79
CA SER A 226 -37.14 -18.67 3.97
C SER A 226 -36.68 -19.87 4.80
N ILE A 227 -35.46 -20.37 4.59
CA ILE A 227 -34.87 -21.43 5.41
C ILE A 227 -34.78 -20.98 6.87
N GLN A 228 -34.26 -19.76 7.12
CA GLN A 228 -34.13 -19.24 8.49
C GLN A 228 -35.50 -19.01 9.14
N SER A 229 -36.46 -18.44 8.41
CA SER A 229 -37.84 -18.30 8.90
C SER A 229 -38.49 -19.65 9.23
N GLY A 230 -38.27 -20.68 8.40
CA GLY A 230 -38.75 -22.04 8.70
C GLY A 230 -38.13 -22.62 9.97
N ARG A 231 -36.83 -22.38 10.21
CA ARG A 231 -36.14 -22.78 11.45
C ARG A 231 -36.68 -22.05 12.68
N VAL A 232 -36.98 -20.75 12.57
CA VAL A 232 -37.62 -19.97 13.63
C VAL A 232 -39.02 -20.54 13.94
N SER A 233 -39.85 -20.80 12.92
CA SER A 233 -41.18 -21.39 13.13
C SER A 233 -41.10 -22.78 13.77
N LYS A 234 -40.11 -23.61 13.40
CA LYS A 234 -39.81 -24.90 14.05
C LYS A 234 -39.43 -24.74 15.52
N ALA A 235 -38.52 -23.79 15.83
CA ALA A 235 -38.12 -23.49 17.20
C ALA A 235 -39.29 -22.97 18.06
N ARG A 236 -40.24 -22.26 17.45
CA ARG A 236 -41.51 -21.80 18.07
C ARG A 236 -42.57 -22.89 18.19
N VAL A 237 -42.25 -24.13 17.80
CA VAL A 237 -43.18 -25.28 17.82
C VAL A 237 -44.39 -25.08 16.89
N ARG A 238 -44.26 -24.25 15.85
CA ARG A 238 -45.29 -24.03 14.81
C ARG A 238 -45.00 -24.90 13.60
N MET A 239 -45.25 -26.20 13.74
CA MET A 239 -44.79 -27.18 12.76
C MET A 239 -45.48 -27.06 11.40
N ASP A 240 -46.78 -26.74 11.34
CA ASP A 240 -47.50 -26.54 10.07
C ASP A 240 -47.00 -25.32 9.30
N GLU A 241 -46.67 -24.25 10.03
CA GLU A 241 -46.07 -23.03 9.47
C GLU A 241 -44.68 -23.34 8.89
N ALA A 242 -43.84 -24.04 9.67
CA ALA A 242 -42.51 -24.47 9.23
C ALA A 242 -42.58 -25.39 8.01
N LEU A 243 -43.49 -26.36 7.99
CA LEU A 243 -43.71 -27.28 6.89
C LEU A 243 -44.08 -26.55 5.59
N SER A 244 -45.02 -25.59 5.68
CA SER A 244 -45.44 -24.76 4.55
C SER A 244 -44.26 -23.94 3.99
N ILE A 245 -43.50 -23.28 4.87
CA ILE A 245 -42.35 -22.47 4.49
C ILE A 245 -41.28 -23.32 3.81
N PHE A 246 -40.92 -24.47 4.38
CA PHE A 246 -39.90 -25.34 3.81
C PHE A 246 -40.32 -25.94 2.46
N ARG A 247 -41.59 -26.34 2.28
CA ARG A 247 -42.09 -26.81 0.97
C ARG A 247 -42.02 -25.74 -0.10
N GLN A 248 -42.39 -24.50 0.22
CA GLN A 248 -42.27 -23.37 -0.71
C GLN A 248 -40.81 -23.09 -1.05
N ALA A 249 -39.91 -23.12 -0.06
CA ALA A 249 -38.48 -22.94 -0.28
C ALA A 249 -37.89 -24.07 -1.14
N LEU A 250 -38.30 -25.32 -0.93
CA LEU A 250 -37.84 -26.47 -1.71
C LEU A 250 -38.24 -26.34 -3.18
N ALA A 251 -39.50 -25.99 -3.45
CA ALA A 251 -39.99 -25.78 -4.81
C ALA A 251 -39.20 -24.67 -5.54
N LEU A 252 -38.86 -23.59 -4.83
CA LEU A 252 -38.00 -22.52 -5.37
C LEU A 252 -36.58 -23.04 -5.67
N CYS A 253 -35.99 -23.86 -4.79
CA CYS A 253 -34.67 -24.44 -5.00
C CYS A 253 -34.66 -25.38 -6.22
N GLU A 254 -35.68 -26.23 -6.37
CA GLU A 254 -35.83 -27.15 -7.50
C GLU A 254 -36.02 -26.41 -8.82
N GLN A 255 -36.84 -25.37 -8.82
CA GLN A 255 -37.06 -24.52 -10.00
C GLN A 255 -35.77 -23.83 -10.48
N HIS A 256 -34.89 -23.47 -9.56
CA HIS A 256 -33.67 -22.71 -9.85
C HIS A 256 -32.37 -23.52 -9.80
N GLY A 257 -32.45 -24.82 -9.54
CA GLY A 257 -31.32 -25.74 -9.56
C GLY A 257 -30.36 -25.63 -8.37
N ASP A 258 -30.77 -25.03 -7.25
CA ASP A 258 -29.94 -24.93 -6.03
C ASP A 258 -30.00 -26.25 -5.24
N LYS A 259 -29.15 -27.20 -5.65
CA LYS A 259 -29.08 -28.54 -5.04
C LYS A 259 -28.64 -28.50 -3.57
N HIS A 260 -27.82 -27.54 -3.19
CA HIS A 260 -27.30 -27.43 -1.82
C HIS A 260 -28.41 -26.96 -0.87
N ALA A 261 -29.11 -25.88 -1.22
CA ALA A 261 -30.25 -25.42 -0.44
C ALA A 261 -31.37 -26.47 -0.39
N ALA A 262 -31.62 -27.17 -1.50
CA ALA A 262 -32.60 -28.27 -1.55
C ALA A 262 -32.25 -29.39 -0.55
N ALA A 263 -31.00 -29.85 -0.50
CA ALA A 263 -30.56 -30.88 0.44
C ALA A 263 -30.74 -30.44 1.91
N ALA A 264 -30.39 -29.19 2.22
CA ALA A 264 -30.58 -28.63 3.55
C ALA A 264 -32.07 -28.55 3.94
N ILE A 265 -32.94 -28.12 3.02
CA ILE A 265 -34.38 -28.04 3.25
C ILE A 265 -35.00 -29.44 3.44
N LEU A 266 -34.59 -30.43 2.64
CA LEU A 266 -35.03 -31.82 2.78
C LEU A 266 -34.67 -32.38 4.17
N PHE A 267 -33.48 -32.06 4.67
CA PHE A 267 -33.09 -32.41 6.03
C PHE A 267 -33.97 -31.70 7.09
N GLU A 268 -34.23 -30.40 6.94
CA GLU A 268 -35.10 -29.66 7.86
C GLU A 268 -36.53 -30.22 7.87
N LEU A 269 -37.09 -30.54 6.70
CA LEU A 269 -38.38 -31.20 6.55
C LEU A 269 -38.41 -32.54 7.29
N ALA A 270 -37.38 -33.36 7.15
CA ALA A 270 -37.33 -34.68 7.78
C ALA A 270 -37.12 -34.66 9.31
N THR A 271 -36.76 -33.51 9.87
CA THR A 271 -36.56 -33.30 11.31
C THR A 271 -37.72 -32.56 11.95
N LEU A 272 -38.77 -32.22 11.21
CA LEU A 272 -40.02 -31.73 11.77
C LEU A 272 -40.74 -32.87 12.51
N ASP A 273 -41.10 -32.63 13.77
CA ASP A 273 -41.85 -33.58 14.59
C ASP A 273 -43.36 -33.35 14.38
N THR A 274 -43.88 -33.87 13.26
CA THR A 274 -45.32 -33.84 12.94
C THR A 274 -45.88 -35.25 12.82
N PRO A 275 -47.16 -35.47 13.14
CA PRO A 275 -47.84 -36.75 12.95
C PRO A 275 -47.77 -37.27 11.50
N GLU A 276 -47.70 -36.35 10.53
CA GLU A 276 -47.58 -36.63 9.08
C GLU A 276 -46.18 -37.14 8.69
N ILE A 277 -45.16 -36.93 9.53
CA ILE A 277 -43.75 -37.30 9.31
C ILE A 277 -43.35 -38.53 10.17
N HIS A 278 -44.30 -39.16 10.85
CA HIS A 278 -44.17 -40.56 11.30
C HIS A 278 -44.34 -41.58 10.15
N SER A 279 -44.35 -41.08 8.91
CA SER A 279 -44.61 -41.74 7.63
C SER A 279 -43.31 -42.21 6.92
N PRO A 280 -43.40 -43.18 5.97
CA PRO A 280 -42.38 -43.45 4.95
C PRO A 280 -41.76 -42.20 4.29
N ASP A 281 -42.45 -41.06 4.29
CA ASP A 281 -41.98 -39.78 3.77
C ASP A 281 -40.75 -39.21 4.52
N ARG A 282 -40.64 -39.43 5.84
CA ARG A 282 -39.46 -38.97 6.62
C ARG A 282 -38.18 -39.64 6.12
N ARG A 283 -38.26 -40.97 5.96
CA ARG A 283 -37.15 -41.77 5.46
C ARG A 283 -36.82 -41.39 4.02
N GLN A 284 -37.82 -41.16 3.18
CA GLN A 284 -37.62 -40.73 1.80
C GLN A 284 -36.90 -39.37 1.73
N HIS A 285 -37.32 -38.38 2.53
CA HIS A 285 -36.64 -37.09 2.60
C HIS A 285 -35.21 -37.20 3.12
N LEU A 286 -34.94 -38.00 4.17
CA LEU A 286 -33.57 -38.22 4.67
C LEU A 286 -32.68 -38.90 3.63
N LEU A 287 -33.19 -39.89 2.89
CA LEU A 287 -32.43 -40.57 1.84
C LEU A 287 -32.17 -39.67 0.62
N ALA A 288 -33.14 -38.85 0.23
CA ALA A 288 -32.97 -37.85 -0.83
C ALA A 288 -31.96 -36.76 -0.43
N ALA A 289 -32.01 -36.30 0.83
CA ALA A 289 -31.03 -35.38 1.39
C ALA A 289 -29.64 -36.02 1.44
N LEU A 290 -29.55 -37.32 1.81
CA LEU A 290 -28.29 -38.07 1.86
C LEU A 290 -27.64 -38.15 0.48
N ASP A 291 -28.37 -38.60 -0.55
CA ASP A 291 -27.85 -38.69 -1.92
C ASP A 291 -27.36 -37.32 -2.43
N SER A 292 -28.16 -36.28 -2.20
CA SER A 292 -27.78 -34.92 -2.59
C SER A 292 -26.52 -34.44 -1.85
N ALA A 293 -26.43 -34.66 -0.54
CA ALA A 293 -25.27 -34.27 0.27
C ALA A 293 -24.00 -35.07 -0.08
N GLU A 294 -24.13 -36.35 -0.49
CA GLU A 294 -23.02 -37.17 -0.97
C GLU A 294 -22.49 -36.65 -2.31
N GLN A 295 -23.37 -36.31 -3.24
CA GLN A 295 -22.99 -35.71 -4.54
C GLN A 295 -22.30 -34.36 -4.39
N LEU A 296 -22.72 -33.58 -3.38
CA LEU A 296 -22.15 -32.26 -3.06
C LEU A 296 -20.89 -32.34 -2.18
N ASN A 297 -20.58 -33.52 -1.60
CA ASN A 297 -19.51 -33.70 -0.62
C ASN A 297 -19.63 -32.76 0.60
N ASP A 298 -20.87 -32.45 1.03
CA ASP A 298 -21.16 -31.61 2.20
C ASP A 298 -21.07 -32.44 3.49
N ARG A 299 -19.86 -32.55 4.05
CA ARG A 299 -19.60 -33.34 5.26
C ARG A 299 -20.43 -32.92 6.49
N PRO A 300 -20.56 -31.62 6.82
CA PRO A 300 -21.42 -31.18 7.92
C PRO A 300 -22.87 -31.65 7.79
N LEU A 301 -23.46 -31.52 6.60
CA LEU A 301 -24.83 -31.96 6.36
C LEU A 301 -24.93 -33.49 6.38
N LEU A 302 -23.96 -34.20 5.79
CA LEU A 302 -23.90 -35.67 5.83
C LEU A 302 -23.87 -36.21 7.25
N LYS A 303 -23.09 -35.61 8.15
CA LYS A 303 -23.05 -35.99 9.56
C LYS A 303 -24.45 -35.89 10.19
N LYS A 304 -25.10 -34.73 10.05
CA LYS A 304 -26.43 -34.47 10.60
C LYS A 304 -27.49 -35.44 10.04
N ILE A 305 -27.44 -35.72 8.74
CA ILE A 305 -28.35 -36.68 8.10
C ILE A 305 -28.11 -38.10 8.63
N CYS A 306 -26.85 -38.51 8.80
CA CYS A 306 -26.52 -39.84 9.34
C CYS A 306 -26.99 -40.00 10.80
N GLU A 307 -26.86 -38.97 11.64
CA GLU A 307 -27.40 -38.96 13.00
C GLU A 307 -28.94 -39.11 12.97
N ALA A 308 -29.63 -38.32 12.15
CA ALA A 308 -31.09 -38.39 12.03
C ALA A 308 -31.60 -39.73 11.46
N LEU A 309 -30.85 -40.36 10.56
CA LEU A 309 -31.13 -41.70 10.03
C LEU A 309 -30.88 -42.79 11.08
N SER A 310 -29.82 -42.67 11.88
CA SER A 310 -29.56 -43.56 13.01
C SER A 310 -30.74 -43.56 13.98
N ASP A 311 -31.15 -42.37 14.43
CA ASP A 311 -32.29 -42.21 15.35
C ASP A 311 -33.60 -42.74 14.76
N HIS A 312 -33.80 -42.56 13.44
CA HIS A 312 -34.97 -43.10 12.74
C HIS A 312 -35.00 -44.62 12.76
N TYR A 313 -33.89 -45.27 12.38
CA TYR A 313 -33.82 -46.74 12.35
C TYR A 313 -33.80 -47.37 13.74
N GLU A 314 -33.29 -46.67 14.75
CA GLU A 314 -33.39 -47.09 16.15
C GLU A 314 -34.85 -47.12 16.61
N LYS A 315 -35.64 -46.07 16.28
CA LYS A 315 -37.10 -46.05 16.55
C LYS A 315 -37.86 -47.16 15.79
N GLU A 316 -37.41 -47.54 14.59
CA GLU A 316 -37.94 -48.70 13.85
C GLU A 316 -37.42 -50.07 14.40
N SER A 317 -36.61 -50.09 15.46
CA SER A 317 -35.96 -51.31 15.99
C SER A 317 -35.03 -52.02 15.00
N ARG A 318 -34.51 -51.30 14.00
CA ARG A 318 -33.56 -51.79 12.98
C ARG A 318 -32.12 -51.49 13.38
N PHE A 319 -31.69 -52.02 14.52
CA PHE A 319 -30.43 -51.65 15.19
C PHE A 319 -29.17 -51.84 14.34
N ASN A 320 -29.12 -52.84 13.46
CA ASN A 320 -27.95 -53.03 12.59
C ASN A 320 -27.75 -51.86 11.62
N VAL A 321 -28.83 -51.38 11.01
CA VAL A 321 -28.80 -50.25 10.07
C VAL A 321 -28.55 -48.94 10.83
N ALA A 322 -29.18 -48.79 12.00
CA ALA A 322 -28.92 -47.64 12.88
C ALA A 322 -27.42 -47.55 13.26
N LEU A 323 -26.82 -48.68 13.64
CA LEU A 323 -25.41 -48.76 14.02
C LEU A 323 -24.47 -48.38 12.86
N ASP A 324 -24.80 -48.75 11.62
CA ASP A 324 -23.99 -48.38 10.45
C ASP A 324 -24.02 -46.86 10.20
N PHE A 325 -25.19 -46.23 10.29
CA PHE A 325 -25.30 -44.77 10.19
C PHE A 325 -24.65 -44.05 11.37
N TYR A 326 -24.78 -44.58 12.58
CA TYR A 326 -24.08 -44.06 13.76
C TYR A 326 -22.57 -44.09 13.56
N LYS A 327 -22.00 -45.22 13.12
CA LYS A 327 -20.56 -45.34 12.80
C LYS A 327 -20.13 -44.36 11.73
N LYS A 328 -20.94 -44.18 10.67
CA LYS A 328 -20.66 -43.21 9.61
C LYS A 328 -20.66 -41.77 10.15
N ALA A 329 -21.63 -41.42 11.00
CA ALA A 329 -21.69 -40.12 11.66
C ALA A 329 -20.48 -39.87 12.56
N GLN A 330 -20.07 -40.87 13.36
CA GLN A 330 -18.87 -40.77 14.22
C GLN A 330 -17.59 -40.61 13.39
N HIS A 331 -17.47 -41.37 12.29
CA HIS A 331 -16.33 -41.24 11.38
C HIS A 331 -16.26 -39.84 10.75
N LEU A 332 -17.39 -39.34 10.22
CA LEU A 332 -17.50 -37.99 9.68
C LEU A 332 -17.17 -36.94 10.75
N SER A 333 -17.63 -37.12 11.99
CA SER A 333 -17.32 -36.21 13.09
C SER A 333 -15.83 -36.21 13.42
N ALA A 334 -15.17 -37.37 13.43
CA ALA A 334 -13.74 -37.47 13.66
C ALA A 334 -12.94 -36.80 12.53
N GLU A 335 -13.29 -37.06 11.27
CA GLU A 335 -12.68 -36.40 10.12
C GLU A 335 -12.86 -34.88 10.16
N MET A 336 -14.06 -34.39 10.47
CA MET A 336 -14.34 -32.96 10.57
C MET A 336 -13.54 -32.32 11.69
N ASN A 337 -13.44 -32.96 12.86
CA ASN A 337 -12.63 -32.44 13.97
C ASN A 337 -11.15 -32.39 13.59
N VAL A 338 -10.62 -33.41 12.91
CA VAL A 338 -9.24 -33.43 12.41
C VAL A 338 -9.04 -32.32 11.37
N ALA A 339 -9.97 -32.15 10.44
CA ALA A 339 -9.93 -31.09 9.43
C ALA A 339 -10.02 -29.69 10.05
N GLU A 340 -10.85 -29.49 11.07
CA GLU A 340 -10.99 -28.22 11.80
C GLU A 340 -9.69 -27.90 12.55
N ILE A 341 -9.11 -28.87 13.25
CA ILE A 341 -7.82 -28.69 13.94
C ILE A 341 -6.71 -28.38 12.92
N ALA A 342 -6.65 -29.12 11.82
CA ALA A 342 -5.67 -28.87 10.75
C ALA A 342 -5.85 -27.47 10.14
N SER A 343 -7.09 -27.05 9.86
CA SER A 343 -7.38 -25.70 9.36
C SER A 343 -7.01 -24.63 10.37
N ARG A 344 -7.28 -24.82 11.67
CA ARG A 344 -6.85 -23.89 12.72
C ARG A 344 -5.34 -23.81 12.83
N MET A 345 -4.64 -24.95 12.75
CA MET A 345 -3.17 -24.98 12.76
C MET A 345 -2.59 -24.25 11.56
N GLN A 346 -3.11 -24.52 10.36
CA GLN A 346 -2.70 -23.83 9.14
C GLN A 346 -2.97 -22.32 9.23
N ASN A 347 -4.13 -21.92 9.71
CA ASN A 347 -4.46 -20.51 9.90
C ASN A 347 -3.52 -19.84 10.92
N MET A 348 -3.19 -20.49 12.03
CA MET A 348 -2.22 -19.98 13.00
C MET A 348 -0.81 -19.87 12.41
N GLU A 349 -0.40 -20.82 11.58
CA GLU A 349 0.89 -20.79 10.88
C GLU A 349 0.95 -19.61 9.90
N ILE A 350 -0.12 -19.41 9.13
CA ILE A 350 -0.27 -18.27 8.21
C ILE A 350 -0.24 -16.97 9.00
N SER A 351 -1.03 -16.81 10.06
CA SER A 351 -1.02 -15.60 10.91
C SER A 351 0.37 -15.31 11.45
N ARG A 352 1.08 -16.33 11.95
CA ARG A 352 2.43 -16.18 12.48
C ARG A 352 3.42 -15.76 11.39
N ARG A 353 3.35 -16.37 10.21
CA ARG A 353 4.21 -16.04 9.07
C ARG A 353 3.98 -14.61 8.60
N MET A 354 2.74 -14.16 8.64
CA MET A 354 2.34 -12.81 8.25
C MET A 354 2.83 -11.76 9.27
N GLU A 355 2.74 -12.04 10.57
CA GLU A 355 3.35 -11.19 11.61
C GLU A 355 4.87 -11.10 11.47
N LEU A 356 5.54 -12.20 11.11
CA LEU A 356 6.98 -12.20 10.86
C LEU A 356 7.34 -11.30 9.67
N LEU A 357 6.61 -11.41 8.56
CA LEU A 357 6.81 -10.56 7.38
C LEU A 357 6.60 -9.07 7.70
N GLU A 358 5.57 -8.73 8.48
CA GLU A 358 5.34 -7.35 8.94
C GLU A 358 6.49 -6.84 9.82
N ARG A 359 6.99 -7.67 10.74
CA ARG A 359 8.14 -7.32 11.60
C ARG A 359 9.43 -7.14 10.80
N GLU A 360 9.73 -8.04 9.88
CA GLU A 360 10.92 -7.94 9.02
C GLU A 360 10.92 -6.65 8.22
N LYS A 361 9.76 -6.28 7.62
CA LYS A 361 9.62 -5.01 6.91
C LYS A 361 9.91 -3.82 7.83
N LYS A 362 9.34 -3.81 9.03
CA LYS A 362 9.53 -2.74 10.01
C LYS A 362 10.98 -2.64 10.51
N LEU A 363 11.64 -3.78 10.72
CA LEU A 363 13.05 -3.83 11.10
C LEU A 363 13.95 -3.26 9.99
N LEU A 364 13.69 -3.61 8.73
CA LEU A 364 14.45 -3.10 7.59
C LEU A 364 14.29 -1.58 7.43
N GLU A 365 13.11 -1.03 7.70
CA GLU A 365 12.90 0.43 7.75
C GLU A 365 13.65 1.08 8.92
N LEU A 366 13.57 0.50 10.12
CA LEU A 366 14.29 0.98 11.30
C LEU A 366 15.81 0.93 11.13
N GLU A 367 16.34 -0.12 10.51
CA GLU A 367 17.77 -0.31 10.28
C GLU A 367 18.31 0.74 9.29
N LYS A 368 17.55 1.04 8.23
CA LYS A 368 17.88 2.14 7.31
C LYS A 368 17.93 3.50 8.02
N MET A 369 16.99 3.75 8.92
CA MET A 369 16.91 5.00 9.69
C MET A 369 18.00 5.09 10.76
N ALA A 370 18.31 3.99 11.45
CA ALA A 370 19.36 3.93 12.46
C ALA A 370 20.75 4.15 11.83
N ALA A 371 21.01 3.51 10.68
CA ALA A 371 22.24 3.72 9.92
C ALA A 371 22.42 5.18 9.48
N LEU A 372 21.32 5.86 9.09
CA LEU A 372 21.35 7.27 8.69
C LEU A 372 21.43 8.22 9.89
N GLY A 373 20.78 7.91 11.02
CA GLY A 373 20.74 8.77 12.21
C GLY A 373 22.03 8.77 13.04
N GLN A 374 22.67 7.61 13.26
CA GLN A 374 23.91 7.52 14.05
C GLN A 374 25.09 8.24 13.38
N LEU A 375 25.16 8.24 12.05
CA LEU A 375 26.23 8.89 11.31
C LEU A 375 26.16 10.43 11.33
N THR A 376 25.01 11.03 11.68
CA THR A 376 24.76 12.42 11.30
C THR A 376 24.70 13.43 12.44
N ALA A 377 24.39 13.01 13.68
CA ALA A 377 24.36 13.92 14.83
C ALA A 377 25.69 13.96 15.62
N GLY A 378 26.26 12.79 15.96
CA GLY A 378 27.49 12.70 16.76
C GLY A 378 28.75 13.03 15.96
N VAL A 379 28.91 12.40 14.79
CA VAL A 379 30.08 12.58 13.92
C VAL A 379 30.15 14.00 13.35
N ALA A 380 29.02 14.64 13.06
CA ALA A 380 28.97 16.02 12.59
C ALA A 380 29.56 17.01 13.61
N HIS A 381 29.22 16.86 14.88
CA HIS A 381 29.76 17.71 15.93
C HIS A 381 31.25 17.45 16.18
N GLU A 382 31.69 16.20 16.10
CA GLU A 382 33.09 15.82 16.28
C GLU A 382 33.99 16.23 15.13
N ILE A 383 33.46 16.30 13.90
CA ILE A 383 34.19 16.83 12.72
C ILE A 383 34.21 18.36 12.72
N ASN A 384 33.11 19.03 13.11
CA ASN A 384 33.07 20.50 13.11
C ASN A 384 34.09 21.13 14.05
N ASN A 385 34.37 20.51 15.19
CA ASN A 385 35.31 21.03 16.18
C ASN A 385 36.74 21.23 15.65
N PRO A 386 37.44 20.19 15.12
CA PRO A 386 38.77 20.36 14.55
C PRO A 386 38.78 21.25 13.31
N VAL A 387 37.73 21.23 12.49
CA VAL A 387 37.67 22.04 11.27
C VAL A 387 37.50 23.53 11.59
N ASN A 388 36.66 23.87 12.57
CA ASN A 388 36.54 25.25 13.06
C ASN A 388 37.86 25.74 13.65
N PHE A 389 38.59 24.87 14.36
CA PHE A 389 39.91 25.20 14.90
C PHE A 389 40.93 25.51 13.79
N VAL A 390 40.98 24.70 12.74
CA VAL A 390 41.85 24.96 11.57
C VAL A 390 41.46 26.28 10.90
N ALA A 391 40.17 26.47 10.61
CA ALA A 391 39.69 27.68 9.93
C ALA A 391 39.94 28.98 10.73
N SER A 392 39.78 28.96 12.05
CA SER A 392 39.99 30.15 12.89
C SER A 392 41.45 30.55 13.02
N ASN A 393 42.40 29.64 12.78
CA ASN A 393 43.83 29.91 12.89
C ASN A 393 44.46 30.43 11.58
N ILE A 394 43.78 30.33 10.44
CA ILE A 394 44.31 30.78 9.15
C ILE A 394 44.42 32.30 9.08
N SER A 395 43.38 33.05 9.49
CA SER A 395 43.40 34.51 9.42
C SER A 395 44.48 35.15 10.31
N PRO A 396 44.71 34.70 11.56
CA PRO A 396 45.86 35.14 12.36
C PRO A 396 47.21 34.85 11.71
N VAL A 397 47.40 33.65 11.13
CA VAL A 397 48.65 33.28 10.46
C VAL A 397 48.90 34.16 9.24
N ARG A 398 47.88 34.39 8.39
CA ARG A 398 47.98 35.29 7.23
C ARG A 398 48.37 36.71 7.67
N ARG A 399 47.74 37.24 8.72
CA ARG A 399 48.07 38.58 9.26
C ARG A 399 49.52 38.66 9.75
N ASN A 400 50.01 37.66 10.47
CA ASN A 400 51.39 37.63 10.95
C ASN A 400 52.39 37.64 9.78
N ILE A 401 52.08 36.93 8.69
CA ILE A 401 52.92 36.92 7.47
C ILE A 401 52.87 38.31 6.80
N GLU A 402 51.69 38.92 6.65
CA GLU A 402 51.54 40.27 6.11
C GLU A 402 52.34 41.31 6.91
N ASP A 403 52.33 41.23 8.24
CA ASP A 403 53.13 42.13 9.10
C ASP A 403 54.64 41.96 8.86
N ILE A 404 55.12 40.71 8.73
CA ILE A 404 56.53 40.41 8.42
C ILE A 404 56.91 40.97 7.04
N LEU A 405 56.05 40.77 6.04
CA LEU A 405 56.27 41.30 4.68
C LEU A 405 56.26 42.83 4.65
N GLY A 406 55.39 43.47 5.44
CA GLY A 406 55.38 44.92 5.59
C GLY A 406 56.69 45.48 6.14
N VAL A 407 57.29 44.80 7.13
CA VAL A 407 58.62 45.16 7.66
C VAL A 407 59.70 44.98 6.59
N LEU A 408 59.68 43.86 5.87
CA LEU A 408 60.65 43.58 4.79
C LEU A 408 60.58 44.65 3.69
N HIS A 409 59.38 44.97 3.20
CA HIS A 409 59.21 46.03 2.19
C HIS A 409 59.68 47.40 2.69
N ARG A 410 59.41 47.74 3.96
CA ARG A 410 59.89 49.02 4.50
C ARG A 410 61.40 49.07 4.61
N CYS A 411 62.05 47.96 4.96
CA CYS A 411 63.50 47.83 4.90
C CYS A 411 64.03 48.01 3.46
N GLU A 412 63.37 47.41 2.46
CA GLU A 412 63.74 47.58 1.04
C GLU A 412 63.62 49.03 0.59
N GLU A 413 62.55 49.75 0.95
CA GLU A 413 62.36 51.16 0.61
C GLU A 413 63.48 52.03 1.19
N ILE A 414 63.82 51.85 2.48
CA ILE A 414 64.89 52.59 3.15
C ILE A 414 66.25 52.29 2.49
N ILE A 415 66.51 51.03 2.14
CA ILE A 415 67.75 50.65 1.46
C ILE A 415 67.81 51.27 0.07
N ASN A 416 66.70 51.26 -0.67
CA ASN A 416 66.62 51.85 -2.01
C ASN A 416 66.77 53.38 -2.02
N GLU A 417 66.30 54.06 -0.98
CA GLU A 417 66.33 55.52 -0.85
C GLU A 417 67.68 56.05 -0.32
N PHE A 418 68.34 55.32 0.60
CA PHE A 418 69.51 55.82 1.34
C PHE A 418 70.82 55.04 1.15
N SER A 419 70.86 53.96 0.36
CA SER A 419 72.07 53.11 0.21
C SER A 419 72.76 53.20 -1.17
N THR A 420 74.01 52.72 -1.23
CA THR A 420 74.81 52.64 -2.46
C THR A 420 74.33 51.54 -3.42
N GLU A 421 74.64 51.65 -4.72
CA GLU A 421 74.22 50.65 -5.73
C GLU A 421 74.74 49.23 -5.41
N ASP A 422 75.94 49.09 -4.83
CA ASP A 422 76.46 47.77 -4.40
C ASP A 422 75.58 47.11 -3.33
N LYS A 423 75.04 47.90 -2.38
CA LYS A 423 74.15 47.39 -1.32
C LYS A 423 72.75 47.06 -1.85
N LYS A 424 72.28 47.78 -2.87
CA LYS A 424 71.03 47.44 -3.57
C LYS A 424 71.18 46.15 -4.40
N ALA A 425 72.34 45.93 -5.01
CA ALA A 425 72.66 44.70 -5.72
C ALA A 425 72.76 43.51 -4.74
N GLU A 426 73.40 43.68 -3.59
CA GLU A 426 73.48 42.66 -2.52
C GLU A 426 72.07 42.28 -1.99
N LEU A 427 71.19 43.26 -1.78
CA LEU A 427 69.80 43.01 -1.39
C LEU A 427 69.00 42.23 -2.45
N LYS A 428 69.15 42.59 -3.74
CA LYS A 428 68.54 41.84 -4.84
C LYS A 428 69.08 40.41 -4.93
N GLN A 429 70.38 40.23 -4.70
CA GLN A 429 71.00 38.91 -4.66
C GLN A 429 70.46 38.08 -3.49
N LEU A 430 70.37 38.65 -2.28
CA LEU A 430 69.78 37.97 -1.12
C LEU A 430 68.32 37.57 -1.37
N ARG A 431 67.51 38.47 -1.95
CA ARG A 431 66.11 38.16 -2.29
C ARG A 431 66.00 36.98 -3.25
N SER A 432 66.95 36.87 -4.19
CA SER A 432 67.07 35.74 -5.12
C SER A 432 67.65 34.49 -4.46
N ASP A 433 68.67 34.59 -3.61
CA ASP A 433 69.32 33.44 -2.97
C ASP A 433 68.37 32.70 -2.02
N TYR A 434 67.40 33.41 -1.46
CA TYR A 434 66.35 32.87 -0.59
C TYR A 434 65.02 32.62 -1.30
N ASP A 435 64.94 32.82 -2.62
CA ASP A 435 63.72 32.65 -3.42
C ASP A 435 62.50 33.29 -2.75
N LEU A 436 62.68 34.50 -2.21
CA LEU A 436 61.72 35.11 -1.28
C LEU A 436 60.35 35.30 -1.92
N ASP A 437 60.33 35.70 -3.20
CA ASP A 437 59.10 35.91 -3.97
C ASP A 437 58.33 34.61 -4.21
N ASP A 438 59.03 33.53 -4.55
CA ASP A 438 58.42 32.20 -4.76
C ASP A 438 57.87 31.63 -3.44
N ASN A 439 58.60 31.82 -2.34
CA ASN A 439 58.17 31.41 -1.00
C ASN A 439 56.91 32.15 -0.54
N ILE A 440 56.81 33.46 -0.81
CA ILE A 440 55.61 34.25 -0.51
C ILE A 440 54.41 33.72 -1.29
N GLU A 441 54.60 33.46 -2.58
CA GLU A 441 53.53 32.92 -3.43
C GLU A 441 53.11 31.51 -2.98
N GLU A 442 54.06 30.65 -2.59
CA GLU A 442 53.78 29.32 -2.07
C GLU A 442 53.02 29.34 -0.74
N ILE A 443 53.42 30.21 0.20
CA ILE A 443 52.73 30.38 1.49
C ILE A 443 51.28 30.82 1.29
N ASP A 444 51.01 31.78 0.41
CA ASP A 444 49.64 32.24 0.13
C ASP A 444 48.80 31.12 -0.51
N ARG A 445 49.38 30.38 -1.47
CA ARG A 445 48.72 29.21 -2.09
C ARG A 445 48.37 28.14 -1.05
N LEU A 446 49.30 27.82 -0.13
CA LEU A 446 49.09 26.82 0.92
C LEU A 446 47.99 27.25 1.90
N LEU A 447 48.04 28.48 2.42
CA LEU A 447 47.02 29.00 3.34
C LEU A 447 45.64 29.01 2.68
N LYS A 448 45.56 29.43 1.41
CA LYS A 448 44.32 29.41 0.63
C LYS A 448 43.81 27.99 0.40
N GLY A 449 44.71 27.03 0.18
CA GLY A 449 44.37 25.60 0.07
C GLY A 449 43.74 25.04 1.36
N ILE A 450 44.34 25.35 2.51
CA ILE A 450 43.82 24.91 3.82
C ILE A 450 42.47 25.58 4.11
N GLU A 451 42.32 26.86 3.80
CA GLU A 451 41.08 27.64 3.99
C GLU A 451 39.93 27.05 3.18
N ASN A 452 40.18 26.76 1.90
CA ASN A 452 39.21 26.12 1.02
C ASN A 452 38.83 24.72 1.51
N GLY A 453 39.80 23.92 1.96
CA GLY A 453 39.55 22.58 2.50
C GLY A 453 38.69 22.62 3.77
N ALA A 454 39.00 23.53 4.70
CA ALA A 454 38.23 23.68 5.93
C ALA A 454 36.81 24.23 5.68
N SER A 455 36.64 25.16 4.73
CA SER A 455 35.30 25.62 4.31
C SER A 455 34.48 24.47 3.75
N ARG A 456 35.07 23.69 2.84
CA ARG A 456 34.39 22.55 2.20
C ARG A 456 33.92 21.51 3.20
N ILE A 457 34.73 21.17 4.20
CA ILE A 457 34.31 20.22 5.24
C ILE A 457 33.16 20.79 6.08
N ARG A 458 33.20 22.08 6.47
CA ARG A 458 32.09 22.73 7.19
C ARG A 458 30.80 22.69 6.39
N GLU A 459 30.88 22.97 5.09
CA GLU A 459 29.72 22.92 4.21
C GLU A 459 29.17 21.48 4.12
N ILE A 460 30.03 20.46 4.00
CA ILE A 460 29.60 19.04 3.95
C ILE A 460 28.86 18.66 5.23
N VAL A 461 29.41 19.03 6.39
CA VAL A 461 28.80 18.75 7.70
C VAL A 461 27.50 19.54 7.89
N ALA A 462 27.44 20.78 7.44
CA ALA A 462 26.22 21.59 7.48
C ALA A 462 25.13 21.00 6.57
N GLY A 463 25.50 20.56 5.36
CA GLY A 463 24.61 19.86 4.44
C GLY A 463 24.06 18.58 5.08
N LEU A 464 24.92 17.76 5.70
CA LEU A 464 24.50 16.54 6.41
C LEU A 464 23.42 16.83 7.46
N ARG A 465 23.58 17.90 8.26
CA ARG A 465 22.63 18.28 9.31
C ARG A 465 21.26 18.72 8.76
N THR A 466 21.24 19.43 7.64
CA THR A 466 20.01 19.84 6.95
C THR A 466 19.24 18.64 6.39
N PHE A 467 19.94 17.55 6.06
CA PHE A 467 19.34 16.32 5.54
C PHE A 467 18.76 15.39 6.61
N THR A 468 19.17 15.50 7.87
CA THR A 468 18.74 14.58 8.95
C THR A 468 17.87 15.20 10.02
N HIS A 469 17.34 16.40 9.78
CA HIS A 469 16.32 16.94 10.67
C HIS A 469 15.05 16.07 10.63
N HIS A 470 14.50 15.84 11.82
CA HIS A 470 13.50 14.83 12.16
C HIS A 470 12.08 15.09 11.60
N ASP A 471 11.90 16.09 10.73
CA ASP A 471 10.60 16.57 10.26
C ASP A 471 10.45 16.34 8.74
N GLU A 472 10.40 15.07 8.31
CA GLU A 472 10.29 14.67 6.89
C GLU A 472 8.95 15.06 6.22
N GLU A 473 7.98 15.59 6.97
CA GLU A 473 6.63 15.91 6.49
C GLU A 473 6.19 17.37 6.66
N GLU A 474 7.09 18.27 7.09
CA GLU A 474 6.73 19.68 7.26
C GLU A 474 6.68 20.41 5.90
N PHE A 475 5.48 20.85 5.51
CA PHE A 475 5.27 21.69 4.33
C PHE A 475 5.49 23.15 4.72
N LYS A 476 6.55 23.79 4.19
CA LYS A 476 6.94 25.15 4.60
C LYS A 476 7.59 25.94 3.48
N ALA A 477 7.54 27.27 3.58
CA ALA A 477 8.28 28.17 2.71
C ALA A 477 9.79 28.03 2.97
N ALA A 478 10.53 27.57 1.97
CA ALA A 478 11.98 27.44 2.04
C ALA A 478 12.64 27.78 0.70
N ASP A 479 13.94 28.04 0.72
CA ASP A 479 14.74 28.31 -0.47
C ASP A 479 15.29 26.99 -1.05
N ILE A 480 15.01 26.73 -2.33
CA ILE A 480 15.52 25.55 -3.04
C ILE A 480 17.02 25.62 -3.32
N HIS A 481 17.61 26.82 -3.40
CA HIS A 481 19.04 26.99 -3.65
C HIS A 481 19.85 26.48 -2.46
N GLU A 482 19.36 26.65 -1.23
CA GLU A 482 19.98 26.05 -0.03
C GLU A 482 20.00 24.51 -0.14
N GLY A 483 18.89 23.91 -0.56
CA GLY A 483 18.76 22.47 -0.76
C GLY A 483 19.69 21.90 -1.84
N ILE A 484 19.73 22.56 -3.01
CA ILE A 484 20.61 22.21 -4.12
C ILE A 484 22.08 22.34 -3.70
N ASN A 485 22.45 23.43 -3.04
CA ASN A 485 23.82 23.63 -2.56
C ASN A 485 24.22 22.57 -1.54
N ALA A 486 23.34 22.23 -0.60
CA ALA A 486 23.58 21.17 0.38
C ALA A 486 23.82 19.82 -0.33
N ALA A 487 23.00 19.46 -1.32
CA ALA A 487 23.17 18.25 -2.10
C ALA A 487 24.51 18.22 -2.87
N ILE A 488 24.87 19.32 -3.55
CA ILE A 488 26.14 19.47 -4.26
C ILE A 488 27.31 19.25 -3.31
N THR A 489 27.27 19.92 -2.17
CA THR A 489 28.36 19.89 -1.20
C THR A 489 28.55 18.48 -0.65
N LEU A 490 27.49 17.79 -0.26
CA LEU A 490 27.53 16.39 0.19
C LEU A 490 28.18 15.46 -0.84
N LEU A 491 27.75 15.59 -2.10
CA LEU A 491 28.22 14.75 -3.19
C LEU A 491 29.63 15.12 -3.67
N SER A 492 30.10 16.34 -3.38
CA SER A 492 31.42 16.81 -3.80
C SER A 492 32.56 15.89 -3.33
N SER A 493 32.37 15.15 -2.22
CA SER A 493 33.35 14.19 -1.69
C SER A 493 33.36 12.84 -2.41
N ARG A 494 32.25 12.47 -3.05
CA ARG A 494 32.07 11.21 -3.78
C ARG A 494 32.28 11.36 -5.29
N MET A 495 32.28 12.59 -5.78
CA MET A 495 32.57 12.91 -7.18
C MET A 495 34.08 12.84 -7.47
N ARG A 496 34.45 12.35 -8.66
CA ARG A 496 35.84 12.39 -9.13
C ARG A 496 36.25 13.85 -9.32
N ASN A 497 37.52 14.17 -9.03
CA ASN A 497 38.09 15.53 -9.22
C ASN A 497 38.00 16.06 -10.66
N SER A 498 37.64 15.21 -11.62
CA SER A 498 37.45 15.54 -13.04
C SER A 498 36.07 16.11 -13.37
N ILE A 499 35.14 16.17 -12.40
CA ILE A 499 33.77 16.67 -12.60
C ILE A 499 33.67 18.12 -12.09
N THR A 500 33.27 19.04 -12.98
CA THR A 500 33.05 20.46 -12.63
C THR A 500 31.54 20.74 -12.54
N ILE A 501 31.11 21.45 -11.49
CA ILE A 501 29.70 21.84 -11.33
C ILE A 501 29.54 23.31 -11.67
N GLU A 502 28.72 23.60 -12.68
CA GLU A 502 28.35 24.95 -13.07
C GLU A 502 26.97 25.31 -12.52
N LYS A 503 26.90 26.35 -11.68
CA LYS A 503 25.66 26.84 -11.08
C LYS A 503 25.15 28.06 -11.86
N GLN A 504 23.93 27.99 -12.36
CA GLN A 504 23.25 29.05 -13.11
C GLN A 504 21.89 29.32 -12.47
N PHE A 505 21.92 29.85 -11.24
CA PHE A 505 20.71 30.12 -10.46
C PHE A 505 20.06 31.42 -10.92
N GLY A 506 18.88 31.32 -11.50
CA GLY A 506 17.98 32.44 -11.77
C GLY A 506 17.19 32.88 -10.54
N ASP A 507 16.41 33.94 -10.69
CA ASP A 507 15.65 34.58 -9.60
C ASP A 507 14.39 33.76 -9.21
N VAL A 508 14.57 32.87 -8.22
CA VAL A 508 13.52 32.01 -7.65
C VAL A 508 13.40 32.33 -6.15
N PRO A 509 12.30 32.95 -5.69
CA PRO A 509 12.12 33.24 -4.27
C PRO A 509 11.74 31.96 -3.50
N PRO A 510 11.89 31.96 -2.16
CA PRO A 510 11.38 30.90 -1.31
C PRO A 510 9.89 30.64 -1.55
N PHE A 511 9.51 29.37 -1.57
CA PHE A 511 8.13 28.94 -1.78
C PHE A 511 7.81 27.70 -0.95
N GLU A 512 6.53 27.43 -0.75
CA GLU A 512 6.08 26.32 0.08
C GLU A 512 6.32 24.97 -0.59
N HIS A 513 7.09 24.11 0.08
CA HIS A 513 7.41 22.76 -0.36
C HIS A 513 7.83 21.87 0.82
N TYR A 514 8.20 20.61 0.55
CA TYR A 514 8.83 19.69 1.52
C TYR A 514 10.35 19.69 1.31
N PRO A 515 11.13 20.48 2.08
CA PRO A 515 12.54 20.72 1.76
C PRO A 515 13.38 19.45 1.83
N SER A 516 13.20 18.63 2.87
CA SER A 516 13.92 17.36 3.06
C SER A 516 13.74 16.40 1.89
N LEU A 517 12.53 16.36 1.30
CA LEU A 517 12.22 15.49 0.17
C LEU A 517 12.84 16.02 -1.13
N LEU A 518 12.73 17.32 -1.42
CA LEU A 518 13.42 17.88 -2.61
C LEU A 518 14.93 17.72 -2.52
N ASN A 519 15.51 17.87 -1.33
CA ASN A 519 16.92 17.63 -1.08
C ASN A 519 17.34 16.21 -1.48
N GLN A 520 16.52 15.20 -1.15
CA GLN A 520 16.74 13.81 -1.59
C GLN A 520 16.66 13.67 -3.12
N ALA A 521 15.68 14.33 -3.76
CA ALA A 521 15.56 14.32 -5.22
C ALA A 521 16.81 14.90 -5.92
N PHE A 522 17.32 16.04 -5.42
CA PHE A 522 18.55 16.65 -5.93
C PHE A 522 19.75 15.71 -5.76
N MET A 523 19.91 15.07 -4.60
CA MET A 523 21.01 14.12 -4.41
C MET A 523 20.97 12.97 -5.41
N HIS A 524 19.81 12.35 -5.62
CA HIS A 524 19.71 11.22 -6.54
C HIS A 524 20.02 11.63 -7.98
N ILE A 525 19.55 12.79 -8.44
CA ILE A 525 19.81 13.24 -9.81
C ILE A 525 21.28 13.60 -9.98
N ILE A 526 21.83 14.40 -9.08
CA ILE A 526 23.23 14.86 -9.16
C ILE A 526 24.20 13.68 -9.03
N MET A 527 23.90 12.69 -8.19
CA MET A 527 24.72 11.47 -8.08
C MET A 527 24.69 10.66 -9.38
N ASN A 528 23.50 10.44 -9.97
CA ASN A 528 23.41 9.71 -11.24
C ASN A 528 24.13 10.45 -12.38
N ALA A 529 24.04 11.79 -12.41
CA ALA A 529 24.80 12.63 -13.33
C ALA A 529 26.32 12.44 -13.16
N ALA A 530 26.80 12.43 -11.92
CA ALA A 530 28.23 12.23 -11.64
C ALA A 530 28.72 10.82 -12.02
N GLU A 531 27.93 9.78 -11.74
CA GLU A 531 28.25 8.39 -12.07
C GLU A 531 28.18 8.10 -13.58
N ALA A 532 27.46 8.92 -14.34
CA ALA A 532 27.40 8.82 -15.80
C ALA A 532 28.66 9.37 -16.49
N ILE A 533 29.48 10.15 -15.79
CA ILE A 533 30.70 10.77 -16.32
C ILE A 533 31.91 9.87 -16.02
N ASP A 534 32.49 9.27 -17.06
CA ASP A 534 33.64 8.37 -16.90
C ASP A 534 34.97 9.12 -16.66
N ASN A 535 35.18 10.28 -17.30
CA ASN A 535 36.43 11.04 -17.25
C ASN A 535 36.18 12.50 -16.83
N ILE A 536 36.53 13.47 -17.69
CA ILE A 536 36.29 14.89 -17.47
C ILE A 536 34.88 15.22 -17.94
N GLY A 537 34.11 15.88 -17.10
CA GLY A 537 32.75 16.27 -17.44
C GLY A 537 32.26 17.44 -16.60
N ILE A 538 31.19 18.04 -17.09
CA ILE A 538 30.51 19.17 -16.48
C ILE A 538 29.11 18.73 -16.10
N ILE A 539 28.68 19.10 -14.89
CA ILE A 539 27.27 19.07 -14.46
C ILE A 539 26.79 20.52 -14.34
N THR A 540 25.84 20.91 -15.18
CA THR A 540 25.26 22.26 -15.17
C THR A 540 23.91 22.23 -14.46
N ILE A 541 23.75 23.06 -13.42
CA ILE A 541 22.50 23.19 -12.66
C ILE A 541 21.93 24.58 -12.89
N LYS A 542 20.78 24.64 -13.56
CA LYS A 542 20.03 25.88 -13.84
C LYS A 542 18.76 25.93 -13.02
N THR A 543 18.40 27.09 -12.50
CA THR A 543 17.07 27.33 -11.94
C THR A 543 16.45 28.55 -12.57
N PHE A 544 15.18 28.51 -12.94
CA PHE A 544 14.49 29.68 -13.49
C PHE A 544 12.98 29.54 -13.31
N LYS A 545 12.27 30.67 -13.38
CA LYS A 545 10.81 30.67 -13.46
C LYS A 545 10.39 30.46 -14.91
N GLU A 546 9.47 29.53 -15.12
CA GLU A 546 8.83 29.27 -16.41
C GLU A 546 7.32 29.36 -16.19
N ASP A 547 6.71 30.41 -16.72
CA ASP A 547 5.30 30.76 -16.49
C ASP A 547 4.93 30.80 -14.99
N SER A 548 4.08 29.87 -14.54
CA SER A 548 3.62 29.71 -13.15
C SER A 548 4.38 28.60 -12.41
N ARG A 549 5.55 28.19 -12.90
CA ARG A 549 6.33 27.06 -12.38
C ARG A 549 7.77 27.45 -12.11
N ILE A 550 8.39 26.71 -11.21
CA ILE A 550 9.81 26.79 -10.90
C ILE A 550 10.49 25.62 -11.60
N ALA A 551 11.38 25.91 -12.53
CA ALA A 551 12.15 24.92 -13.27
C ALA A 551 13.55 24.79 -12.68
N ILE A 552 14.00 23.55 -12.49
CA ILE A 552 15.35 23.18 -12.06
C ILE A 552 15.89 22.17 -13.08
N GLU A 553 16.91 22.54 -13.84
CA GLU A 553 17.55 21.67 -14.83
C GLU A 553 18.92 21.23 -14.33
N ILE A 554 19.18 19.93 -14.35
CA ILE A 554 20.46 19.32 -13.99
C ILE A 554 20.94 18.55 -15.23
N SER A 555 22.00 19.05 -15.87
CA SER A 555 22.54 18.50 -17.12
C SER A 555 23.94 17.94 -16.89
N ASP A 556 24.21 16.72 -17.34
CA ASP A 556 25.54 16.12 -17.37
C ASP A 556 26.05 15.93 -18.80
N THR A 557 27.36 15.72 -18.92
CA THR A 557 28.09 15.44 -20.16
C THR A 557 28.56 13.98 -20.24
N GLY A 558 27.91 13.09 -19.50
CA GLY A 558 28.26 11.70 -19.37
C GLY A 558 27.85 10.84 -20.56
N LYS A 559 27.84 9.52 -20.35
CA LYS A 559 27.55 8.52 -21.39
C LYS A 559 26.12 8.57 -21.96
N GLY A 560 25.21 9.31 -21.33
CA GLY A 560 23.80 9.36 -21.72
C GLY A 560 23.11 7.99 -21.65
N MET A 561 21.89 7.91 -22.18
CA MET A 561 21.03 6.73 -22.09
C MET A 561 20.44 6.34 -23.43
N THR A 562 20.20 5.03 -23.62
CA THR A 562 19.37 4.51 -24.71
C THR A 562 17.88 4.72 -24.39
N ASP A 563 17.02 4.59 -25.39
CA ASP A 563 15.56 4.69 -25.18
C ASP A 563 15.02 3.60 -24.25
N ASP A 564 15.62 2.42 -24.25
CA ASP A 564 15.26 1.35 -23.32
C ASP A 564 15.62 1.67 -21.87
N VAL A 565 16.79 2.26 -21.64
CA VAL A 565 17.21 2.70 -20.30
C VAL A 565 16.33 3.87 -19.84
N LYS A 566 16.06 4.86 -20.70
CA LYS A 566 15.14 5.98 -20.40
C LYS A 566 13.74 5.50 -19.98
N ARG A 567 13.21 4.45 -20.62
CA ARG A 567 11.90 3.88 -20.25
C ARG A 567 11.90 3.18 -18.89
N LYS A 568 13.02 2.58 -18.48
CA LYS A 568 13.12 1.76 -17.26
C LYS A 568 13.77 2.48 -16.09
N MET A 569 14.40 3.63 -16.29
CA MET A 569 15.23 4.32 -15.27
C MET A 569 14.48 4.70 -13.99
N PHE A 570 13.15 4.83 -14.07
CA PHE A 570 12.30 5.12 -12.92
C PHE A 570 11.60 3.88 -12.34
N ASN A 571 11.85 2.68 -12.87
CA ASN A 571 11.32 1.44 -12.31
C ASN A 571 12.08 1.10 -11.03
N PRO A 572 11.38 0.79 -9.92
CA PRO A 572 12.05 0.38 -8.69
C PRO A 572 13.00 -0.80 -8.94
N PHE A 573 14.20 -0.74 -8.35
CA PHE A 573 15.26 -1.75 -8.42
C PHE A 573 15.92 -1.92 -9.80
N TYR A 574 15.55 -1.12 -10.81
CA TYR A 574 16.25 -1.13 -12.09
C TYR A 574 17.59 -0.40 -11.98
N THR A 575 18.68 -1.07 -12.36
CA THR A 575 20.03 -0.49 -12.38
C THR A 575 20.79 -0.99 -13.62
N THR A 576 21.62 -0.12 -14.19
CA THR A 576 22.57 -0.48 -15.27
C THR A 576 23.97 -0.78 -14.73
N LYS A 577 24.11 -0.91 -13.41
CA LYS A 577 25.37 -1.19 -12.70
C LYS A 577 25.50 -2.67 -12.38
N ASP A 578 26.72 -3.10 -12.05
CA ASP A 578 27.02 -4.46 -11.66
C ASP A 578 26.28 -4.87 -10.36
N VAL A 579 26.11 -6.18 -10.18
CA VAL A 579 25.35 -6.77 -9.07
C VAL A 579 25.94 -6.33 -7.73
N GLY A 580 25.18 -5.55 -6.97
CA GLY A 580 25.58 -5.02 -5.65
C GLY A 580 26.02 -3.55 -5.63
N GLU A 581 26.22 -2.91 -6.78
CA GLU A 581 26.71 -1.51 -6.85
C GLU A 581 25.60 -0.45 -7.03
N GLY A 582 24.37 -0.87 -7.34
CA GLY A 582 23.24 0.04 -7.54
C GLY A 582 21.97 -0.47 -6.89
N THR A 583 21.35 0.35 -6.05
CA THR A 583 20.06 0.03 -5.40
C THR A 583 18.87 0.12 -6.35
N GLY A 584 18.99 0.85 -7.47
CA GLY A 584 17.93 1.07 -8.45
C GLY A 584 16.70 1.82 -7.91
N LEU A 585 16.80 2.44 -6.74
CA LEU A 585 15.69 3.10 -6.05
C LEU A 585 15.71 4.63 -6.18
N GLY A 586 16.88 5.24 -6.37
CA GLY A 586 17.06 6.69 -6.27
C GLY A 586 16.14 7.48 -7.22
N LEU A 587 16.17 7.17 -8.52
CA LEU A 587 15.33 7.87 -9.50
C LEU A 587 13.84 7.57 -9.31
N ALA A 588 13.48 6.34 -8.93
CA ALA A 588 12.09 5.97 -8.61
C ALA A 588 11.56 6.81 -7.43
N LEU A 589 12.38 7.01 -6.40
CA LEU A 589 12.05 7.90 -5.26
C LEU A 589 11.97 9.36 -5.70
N THR A 590 12.89 9.84 -6.55
CA THR A 590 12.83 11.19 -7.12
C THR A 590 11.51 11.44 -7.85
N ARG A 591 11.00 10.47 -8.60
CA ARG A 591 9.68 10.58 -9.24
C ARG A 591 8.56 10.71 -8.20
N ASN A 592 8.55 9.89 -7.16
CA ASN A 592 7.55 9.97 -6.08
C ASN A 592 7.63 11.32 -5.33
N ILE A 593 8.84 11.84 -5.11
CA ILE A 593 9.07 13.15 -4.49
C ILE A 593 8.47 14.25 -5.36
N MET A 594 8.73 14.24 -6.67
CA MET A 594 8.17 15.22 -7.60
C MET A 594 6.65 15.13 -7.66
N GLU A 595 6.08 13.93 -7.63
CA GLU A 595 4.63 13.71 -7.57
C GLU A 595 4.01 14.28 -6.29
N LYS A 596 4.66 14.09 -5.12
CA LYS A 596 4.23 14.69 -3.84
C LYS A 596 4.22 16.22 -3.87
N HIS A 597 5.11 16.82 -4.68
CA HIS A 597 5.16 18.26 -4.89
C HIS A 597 4.25 18.77 -6.02
N HIS A 598 3.42 17.90 -6.62
CA HIS A 598 2.63 18.23 -7.81
C HIS A 598 3.49 18.75 -8.97
N GLY A 599 4.75 18.33 -9.02
CA GLY A 599 5.71 18.71 -10.03
C GLY A 599 5.81 17.68 -11.16
N LYS A 600 6.60 18.02 -12.18
CA LYS A 600 6.86 17.17 -13.36
C LYS A 600 8.37 16.96 -13.50
N ILE A 601 8.76 15.76 -13.90
CA ILE A 601 10.14 15.44 -14.28
C ILE A 601 10.22 15.19 -15.79
N GLU A 602 11.17 15.81 -16.47
CA GLU A 602 11.47 15.59 -17.88
C GLU A 602 12.92 15.15 -18.02
N VAL A 603 13.19 14.18 -18.88
CA VAL A 603 14.53 13.65 -19.10
C VAL A 603 14.86 13.69 -20.59
N LEU A 604 15.90 14.44 -20.92
CA LEU A 604 16.46 14.55 -22.26
C LEU A 604 17.82 13.85 -22.22
N SER A 605 17.96 12.71 -22.87
CA SER A 605 19.24 11.98 -22.91
C SER A 605 19.45 11.33 -24.26
N GLU A 606 20.68 11.43 -24.76
CA GLU A 606 21.13 10.77 -25.99
C GLU A 606 22.44 10.04 -25.70
N LYS A 607 22.55 8.80 -26.17
CA LYS A 607 23.74 7.97 -25.95
C LYS A 607 25.00 8.69 -26.45
N GLY A 608 25.97 8.91 -25.56
CA GLY A 608 27.23 9.59 -25.82
C GLY A 608 27.19 11.12 -25.75
N LYS A 609 26.05 11.75 -25.43
CA LYS A 609 25.92 13.23 -25.33
C LYS A 609 25.50 13.75 -23.94
N GLY A 610 25.31 12.86 -22.97
CA GLY A 610 24.90 13.22 -21.60
C GLY A 610 23.37 13.20 -21.39
N THR A 611 22.96 13.63 -20.20
CA THR A 611 21.55 13.68 -19.77
C THR A 611 21.20 15.01 -19.13
N THR A 612 20.06 15.57 -19.50
CA THR A 612 19.41 16.68 -18.80
C THR A 612 18.15 16.17 -18.11
N VAL A 613 18.09 16.32 -16.79
CA VAL A 613 16.90 16.09 -15.97
C VAL A 613 16.32 17.44 -15.57
N ARG A 614 15.05 17.68 -15.88
CA ARG A 614 14.33 18.91 -15.59
C ARG A 614 13.22 18.64 -14.60
N LEU A 615 13.26 19.29 -13.44
CA LEU A 615 12.25 19.26 -12.39
C LEU A 615 11.42 20.54 -12.49
N LEU A 616 10.12 20.41 -12.69
CA LEU A 616 9.17 21.50 -12.80
C LEU A 616 8.24 21.47 -11.59
N LEU A 617 8.39 22.42 -10.67
CA LEU A 617 7.60 22.54 -9.44
C LEU A 617 6.54 23.64 -9.61
N PRO A 618 5.39 23.56 -8.90
CA PRO A 618 4.43 24.65 -8.86
C PRO A 618 5.08 25.92 -8.27
N GLY A 619 4.87 27.07 -8.91
CA GLY A 619 5.40 28.36 -8.45
C GLY A 619 4.56 28.97 -7.32
N VAL A 620 5.04 30.09 -6.78
CA VAL A 620 4.34 30.87 -5.74
C VAL A 620 2.95 31.25 -6.25
N HIS A 621 1.90 30.81 -5.53
CA HIS A 621 0.54 31.27 -5.79
C HIS A 621 0.50 32.80 -5.71
N SER A 622 0.29 33.48 -6.84
CA SER A 622 -0.40 34.76 -6.80
C SER A 622 -1.85 34.44 -6.51
N ASP A 623 -2.38 34.93 -5.39
CA ASP A 623 -3.80 34.87 -5.04
C ASP A 623 -4.69 35.02 -6.28
N SER A 624 -5.36 33.93 -6.66
CA SER A 624 -6.55 34.01 -7.49
C SER A 624 -7.72 33.73 -6.58
N SER A 625 -8.16 34.78 -5.89
CA SER A 625 -9.55 34.93 -5.51
C SER A 625 -10.39 34.81 -6.78
N GLN A 626 -11.11 33.70 -6.95
CA GLN A 626 -12.41 33.61 -7.62
C GLN A 626 -13.01 32.21 -7.48
#